data_AF-A0A2E4W2T6-F1
#
_entry.id   AF-A0A2E4W2T6-F1
#
_cell.length_a   1.000
_cell.length_b   1.000
_cell.length_c   1.000
_cell.angle_alpha   90.00
_cell.angle_beta   90.00
_cell.angle_gamma   90.00
#
_symmetry.space_group_name_H-M   'P 1'
#
loop_
_entity.id
_entity.type
_entity.pdbx_description
1 polymer ?
#
loop_
_entity_poly.entity_id
_entity_poly.type
_entity_poly.pdbx_seq_one_letter_code
_entity_poly.pdbx_strand_id
1 'polypeptide(L)'
;MTTGAVVVLALVTVLSLPDSALNLEVGRRSNDGASSTEGILPVVAGAFHVHTSRSDGTSTIEEVAEAASTAGLGFVVVTDHGDGTRTPEAPRYHANVLVLDGIEVSTTGGHYLSIGQRQAPYPLGGEARDVAEDIARLGGFGVAAHPGSPKNSLRWQDWTTTVDGLEWLNADSAWRDESWLRLVLAMLHYPMRSPQAIAEVFDRPTELLLRWDGLTQRQRVVALAGSDAHGARVQPFSFPSYEQVFRTFGIRVLLDEAWTGNAAADGAALLEGLRNGRVYTVIDALARPGRFNFFIRSADGIIRSGGVVPVGGPFDVEVKADLPPGGEIRLFENGAVVRRTRFPELSYRASGKPSVFRAEVALPSAPGSPSVPWILGNPIYVVAGNLASKPSKRETSKLSSVALFTNENEISEWTVEHEKESLAAVDSTVSPEGRELAFRYALSDSESVDPFVALVRDGLESLGRFDRIRFRVRGDAPQRLAVQLRTGNEGAVRWRRSVYVNTETRDVTVRLQDMQSLAPGVNELFRVESRASLLFVVDTVNTAPATAGVIWLDDVRLERED
;
A
#
# COMPACT_ATOMS: atom_id res chain seq x y z
N MET A 1 14.00 4.96 52.65
CA MET A 1 14.13 6.17 51.80
C MET A 1 13.89 5.92 50.31
N THR A 2 13.78 4.67 49.85
CA THR A 2 13.60 4.32 48.43
C THR A 2 12.13 4.32 47.96
N THR A 3 11.17 4.01 48.83
CA THR A 3 9.73 3.96 48.47
C THR A 3 9.10 5.33 48.26
N GLY A 4 9.50 6.34 49.04
CA GLY A 4 8.98 7.71 48.91
C GLY A 4 9.45 8.42 47.64
N ALA A 5 10.69 8.17 47.20
CA ALA A 5 11.22 8.74 45.96
C ALA A 5 10.55 8.15 44.71
N VAL A 6 10.23 6.84 44.72
CA VAL A 6 9.52 6.17 43.62
C VAL A 6 8.07 6.64 43.51
N VAL A 7 7.38 6.84 44.65
CA VAL A 7 6.00 7.37 44.66
C VAL A 7 5.97 8.83 44.21
N VAL A 8 6.93 9.66 44.62
CA VAL A 8 7.01 11.06 44.18
C VAL A 8 7.38 11.15 42.69
N LEU A 9 8.28 10.32 42.18
CA LEU A 9 8.63 10.30 40.75
C LEU A 9 7.43 9.84 39.90
N ALA A 10 6.70 8.80 40.33
CA ALA A 10 5.47 8.35 39.66
C ALA A 10 4.37 9.42 39.69
N LEU A 11 4.17 10.11 40.82
CA LEU A 11 3.23 11.24 40.92
C LEU A 11 3.63 12.43 40.05
N VAL A 12 4.91 12.79 39.99
CA VAL A 12 5.41 13.90 39.15
C VAL A 12 5.24 13.58 37.67
N THR A 13 5.46 12.33 37.25
CA THR A 13 5.27 11.88 35.85
C THR A 13 3.78 11.82 35.48
N VAL A 14 2.90 11.46 36.43
CA VAL A 14 1.43 11.49 36.27
C VAL A 14 0.86 12.91 36.31
N LEU A 15 1.57 13.89 36.88
CA LEU A 15 1.15 15.29 36.99
C LEU A 15 1.69 16.18 35.85
N SER A 16 2.67 15.72 35.06
CA SER A 16 3.18 16.45 33.89
C SER A 16 2.39 16.08 32.63
N LEU A 17 1.34 16.85 32.35
CA LEU A 17 0.57 16.72 31.09
C LEU A 17 1.49 16.85 29.86
N PRO A 18 1.19 16.13 28.76
CA PRO A 18 1.95 16.24 27.51
C PRO A 18 1.87 17.67 27.00
N ASP A 19 2.97 18.24 26.51
CA ASP A 19 3.00 19.63 26.05
C ASP A 19 1.84 19.97 25.11
N SER A 20 1.16 21.10 25.35
CA SER A 20 0.12 21.58 24.44
C SER A 20 0.69 21.85 23.06
N ALA A 21 -0.10 21.63 22.01
CA ALA A 21 0.28 22.00 20.65
C ALA A 21 0.68 23.49 20.59
N LEU A 22 1.81 23.78 19.95
CA LEU A 22 2.23 25.16 19.69
C LEU A 22 1.27 25.80 18.67
N ASN A 23 0.64 26.91 19.02
CA ASN A 23 -0.21 27.68 18.10
C ASN A 23 0.59 28.83 17.47
N LEU A 24 0.87 28.69 16.17
CA LEU A 24 1.70 29.63 15.41
C LEU A 24 0.91 30.83 14.87
N GLU A 25 -0.43 30.81 14.92
CA GLU A 25 -1.26 31.93 14.44
C GLU A 25 -1.27 33.10 15.43
N VAL A 26 -1.17 32.82 16.74
CA VAL A 26 -1.26 33.81 17.83
C VAL A 26 -0.05 34.78 17.85
N GLY A 27 1.05 34.46 17.15
CA GLY A 27 2.25 35.27 17.07
C GLY A 27 2.33 36.25 15.89
N ARG A 28 1.38 36.20 14.95
CA ARG A 28 1.45 36.99 13.71
C ARG A 28 0.94 38.41 13.95
N ARG A 29 1.84 39.39 14.09
CA ARG A 29 1.46 40.81 13.96
C ARG A 29 1.01 41.05 12.51
N SER A 30 -0.10 41.75 12.34
CA SER A 30 -0.80 42.06 11.08
C SER A 30 -0.02 42.91 10.06
N ASN A 31 1.32 42.97 10.14
CA ASN A 31 2.16 43.87 9.36
C ASN A 31 3.14 43.21 8.39
N ASP A 32 3.05 41.90 8.15
CA ASP A 32 3.74 41.27 7.03
C ASP A 32 2.97 41.54 5.74
N GLY A 33 3.18 42.76 5.23
CA GLY A 33 2.62 43.23 3.97
C GLY A 33 3.03 42.35 2.80
N ALA A 34 2.05 42.03 1.96
CA ALA A 34 2.16 41.77 0.51
C ALA A 34 3.53 41.31 -0.01
N SER A 35 4.01 40.15 0.46
CA SER A 35 4.91 39.32 -0.35
C SER A 35 4.03 38.55 -1.32
N SER A 36 4.19 38.84 -2.61
CA SER A 36 3.52 38.23 -3.77
C SER A 36 2.88 36.85 -3.50
N THR A 37 1.56 36.76 -3.68
CA THR A 37 0.73 35.55 -3.67
C THR A 37 1.02 34.57 -4.83
N GLU A 38 2.05 34.82 -5.63
CA GLU A 38 2.44 33.92 -6.73
C GLU A 38 3.00 32.60 -6.19
N GLY A 39 2.28 31.51 -6.46
CA GLY A 39 2.80 30.15 -6.34
C GLY A 39 2.49 29.37 -5.05
N ILE A 40 1.67 29.91 -4.14
CA ILE A 40 1.12 29.13 -3.01
C ILE A 40 -0.11 28.38 -3.52
N LEU A 41 0.06 27.07 -3.75
CA LEU A 41 -1.03 26.19 -4.13
C LEU A 41 -2.04 26.06 -2.96
N PRO A 42 -3.34 25.95 -3.25
CA PRO A 42 -4.33 25.52 -2.26
C PRO A 42 -3.89 24.20 -1.60
N VAL A 43 -4.03 24.15 -0.28
CA VAL A 43 -3.71 22.96 0.52
C VAL A 43 -4.95 22.53 1.25
N VAL A 44 -5.29 21.25 1.18
CA VAL A 44 -6.39 20.69 1.97
C VAL A 44 -5.91 19.59 2.89
N ALA A 45 -6.36 19.63 4.15
CA ALA A 45 -6.03 18.64 5.16
C ALA A 45 -7.07 17.52 5.17
N GLY A 46 -6.64 16.29 5.45
CA GLY A 46 -7.55 15.16 5.57
C GLY A 46 -6.95 13.97 6.30
N ALA A 47 -7.84 13.02 6.59
CA ALA A 47 -7.51 11.72 7.16
C ALA A 47 -7.45 10.67 6.04
N PHE A 48 -6.52 9.74 6.18
CA PHE A 48 -6.26 8.68 5.21
C PHE A 48 -6.22 7.36 5.95
N HIS A 49 -6.73 6.28 5.35
CA HIS A 49 -6.86 4.97 5.98
C HIS A 49 -7.79 5.03 7.21
N VAL A 50 -9.10 4.89 6.97
CA VAL A 50 -10.14 4.99 7.99
C VAL A 50 -11.15 3.86 7.78
N HIS A 51 -11.51 3.18 8.85
CA HIS A 51 -12.47 2.09 8.87
C HIS A 51 -13.81 2.61 9.34
N THR A 52 -14.89 1.98 8.88
CA THR A 52 -16.27 2.32 9.22
C THR A 52 -17.02 1.07 9.62
N SER A 53 -18.30 1.20 9.94
CA SER A 53 -19.19 0.06 10.24
C SER A 53 -19.44 -0.86 9.04
N ARG A 54 -18.82 -0.62 7.87
CA ARG A 54 -18.86 -1.52 6.72
C ARG A 54 -17.86 -2.67 6.85
N SER A 55 -16.77 -2.50 7.59
CA SER A 55 -15.94 -3.61 8.07
C SER A 55 -15.98 -3.69 9.60
N ASP A 56 -15.03 -3.06 10.26
CA ASP A 56 -14.68 -3.25 11.66
C ASP A 56 -14.50 -1.94 12.44
N GLY A 57 -14.81 -0.81 11.80
CA GLY A 57 -14.99 0.47 12.47
C GLY A 57 -16.33 0.56 13.21
N THR A 58 -16.41 1.40 14.24
CA THR A 58 -17.58 1.50 15.11
C THR A 58 -18.68 2.46 14.63
N SER A 59 -18.44 3.23 13.56
CA SER A 59 -19.28 4.36 13.13
C SER A 59 -19.57 4.35 11.64
N THR A 60 -20.69 4.96 11.25
CA THR A 60 -21.03 5.08 9.82
C THR A 60 -20.13 6.10 9.11
N ILE A 61 -20.15 6.11 7.78
CA ILE A 61 -19.41 7.11 6.97
C ILE A 61 -19.81 8.54 7.36
N GLU A 62 -21.09 8.79 7.61
CA GLU A 62 -21.61 10.11 7.97
C GLU A 62 -21.05 10.57 9.31
N GLU A 63 -21.07 9.70 10.33
CA GLU A 63 -20.51 10.00 11.66
C GLU A 63 -18.99 10.23 11.59
N VAL A 64 -18.28 9.47 10.76
CA VAL A 64 -16.84 9.67 10.51
C VAL A 64 -16.58 11.01 9.83
N ALA A 65 -17.39 11.39 8.84
CA ALA A 65 -17.27 12.68 8.17
C ALA A 65 -17.60 13.86 9.10
N GLU A 66 -18.58 13.72 10.00
CA GLU A 66 -18.87 14.71 11.05
C GLU A 66 -17.71 14.88 12.03
N ALA A 67 -17.06 13.78 12.43
CA ALA A 67 -15.86 13.82 13.25
C ALA A 67 -14.70 14.52 12.53
N ALA A 68 -14.52 14.25 11.23
CA ALA A 68 -13.53 14.92 10.40
C ALA A 68 -13.80 16.43 10.26
N SER A 69 -15.07 16.82 10.05
CA SER A 69 -15.50 18.23 10.01
C SER A 69 -15.20 18.93 11.33
N THR A 70 -15.50 18.28 12.45
CA THR A 70 -15.25 18.80 13.81
C THR A 70 -13.75 18.92 14.13
N ALA A 71 -12.92 18.11 13.47
CA ALA A 71 -11.46 18.22 13.52
C ALA A 71 -10.90 19.29 12.55
N GLY A 72 -11.74 19.91 11.71
CA GLY A 72 -11.33 20.90 10.71
C GLY A 72 -10.69 20.29 9.47
N LEU A 73 -10.93 19.00 9.20
CA LEU A 73 -10.45 18.33 8.01
C LEU A 73 -11.39 18.60 6.84
N GLY A 74 -10.81 18.63 5.63
CA GLY A 74 -11.56 18.76 4.39
C GLY A 74 -11.93 17.42 3.74
N PHE A 75 -11.15 16.37 3.94
CA PHE A 75 -11.49 15.09 3.36
C PHE A 75 -11.18 13.93 4.30
N VAL A 76 -11.83 12.81 4.01
CA VAL A 76 -11.52 11.51 4.60
C VAL A 76 -11.48 10.45 3.50
N VAL A 77 -10.46 9.60 3.54
CA VAL A 77 -10.39 8.41 2.68
C VAL A 77 -10.75 7.20 3.53
N VAL A 78 -11.92 6.62 3.27
CA VAL A 78 -12.35 5.37 3.93
C VAL A 78 -11.81 4.17 3.16
N THR A 79 -11.37 3.15 3.88
CA THR A 79 -10.69 1.97 3.33
C THR A 79 -11.11 0.72 4.08
N ASP A 80 -12.42 0.53 4.24
CA ASP A 80 -12.97 -0.68 4.86
C ASP A 80 -12.40 -1.96 4.22
N HIS A 81 -12.26 -3.01 5.02
CA HIS A 81 -11.80 -4.31 4.54
C HIS A 81 -12.70 -4.85 3.43
N GLY A 82 -12.10 -5.35 2.36
CA GLY A 82 -12.83 -5.94 1.26
C GLY A 82 -11.94 -6.54 0.17
N ASP A 83 -12.59 -7.17 -0.80
CA ASP A 83 -11.94 -7.87 -1.92
C ASP A 83 -12.07 -7.09 -3.25
N GLY A 84 -12.59 -5.86 -3.21
CA GLY A 84 -12.77 -5.01 -4.38
C GLY A 84 -13.94 -5.36 -5.31
N THR A 85 -14.72 -6.41 -5.03
CA THR A 85 -15.89 -6.79 -5.85
C THR A 85 -17.09 -5.88 -5.61
N ARG A 86 -17.14 -5.17 -4.49
CA ARG A 86 -18.14 -4.12 -4.24
C ARG A 86 -17.92 -2.95 -5.19
N THR A 87 -19.02 -2.44 -5.78
CA THR A 87 -18.98 -1.19 -6.56
C THR A 87 -18.46 -0.04 -5.68
N PRO A 88 -17.36 0.63 -6.08
CA PRO A 88 -16.87 1.81 -5.37
C PRO A 88 -17.90 2.94 -5.43
N GLU A 89 -18.09 3.62 -4.31
CA GLU A 89 -18.96 4.79 -4.24
C GLU A 89 -18.30 6.03 -4.83
N ALA A 90 -19.07 6.79 -5.61
CA ALA A 90 -18.59 8.06 -6.13
C ALA A 90 -18.26 9.03 -4.97
N PRO A 91 -17.27 9.92 -5.12
CA PRO A 91 -16.96 10.93 -4.13
C PRO A 91 -18.20 11.74 -3.74
N ARG A 92 -18.38 11.98 -2.44
CA ARG A 92 -19.55 12.69 -1.90
C ARG A 92 -19.16 13.58 -0.73
N TYR A 93 -19.86 14.70 -0.59
CA TYR A 93 -19.72 15.57 0.57
C TYR A 93 -20.68 15.15 1.69
N HIS A 94 -20.15 14.99 2.90
CA HIS A 94 -20.90 14.83 4.14
C HIS A 94 -20.33 15.81 5.17
N ALA A 95 -21.18 16.63 5.81
CA ALA A 95 -20.74 17.66 6.75
C ALA A 95 -19.61 18.58 6.21
N ASN A 96 -19.67 18.96 4.92
CA ASN A 96 -18.61 19.72 4.20
C ASN A 96 -17.25 19.01 4.08
N VAL A 97 -17.18 17.71 4.39
CA VAL A 97 -16.02 16.85 4.19
C VAL A 97 -16.22 15.99 2.96
N LEU A 98 -15.24 15.99 2.07
CA LEU A 98 -15.22 15.10 0.92
C LEU A 98 -14.84 13.68 1.36
N VAL A 99 -15.73 12.73 1.14
CA VAL A 99 -15.48 11.30 1.39
C VAL A 99 -15.04 10.65 0.09
N LEU A 100 -13.89 9.97 0.12
CA LEU A 100 -13.38 9.14 -0.97
C LEU A 100 -13.41 7.67 -0.54
N ASP A 101 -14.04 6.83 -1.35
CA ASP A 101 -14.18 5.40 -1.09
C ASP A 101 -12.99 4.61 -1.66
N GLY A 102 -12.33 3.86 -0.79
CA GLY A 102 -11.26 2.92 -1.08
C GLY A 102 -11.51 1.58 -0.41
N ILE A 103 -10.54 0.68 -0.49
CA ILE A 103 -10.60 -0.64 0.16
C ILE A 103 -9.24 -0.99 0.76
N GLU A 104 -9.25 -1.79 1.83
CA GLU A 104 -8.06 -2.49 2.31
C GLU A 104 -8.18 -3.99 1.99
N VAL A 105 -7.27 -4.50 1.15
CA VAL A 105 -7.23 -5.90 0.74
C VAL A 105 -6.20 -6.66 1.59
N SER A 106 -6.64 -7.74 2.23
CA SER A 106 -5.72 -8.66 2.91
C SER A 106 -4.99 -9.55 1.89
N THR A 107 -3.66 -9.48 1.89
CA THR A 107 -2.81 -10.33 1.05
C THR A 107 -1.97 -11.26 1.93
N THR A 108 -1.35 -12.26 1.30
CA THR A 108 -0.35 -13.12 1.98
C THR A 108 0.92 -12.36 2.38
N GLY A 109 1.16 -11.16 1.83
CA GLY A 109 2.29 -10.30 2.16
C GLY A 109 1.93 -9.14 3.10
N GLY A 110 0.75 -9.15 3.73
CA GLY A 110 0.22 -8.07 4.57
C GLY A 110 -0.93 -7.31 3.88
N HIS A 111 -1.38 -6.21 4.45
CA HIS A 111 -2.49 -5.45 3.88
C HIS A 111 -2.06 -4.43 2.83
N TYR A 112 -2.93 -4.22 1.86
CA TYR A 112 -2.71 -3.32 0.75
C TYR A 112 -3.94 -2.47 0.47
N LEU A 113 -3.79 -1.15 0.52
CA LEU A 113 -4.87 -0.21 0.28
C LEU A 113 -5.00 0.06 -1.22
N SER A 114 -6.24 0.29 -1.67
CA SER A 114 -6.52 0.75 -3.02
C SER A 114 -7.52 1.90 -3.02
N ILE A 115 -7.21 2.94 -3.79
CA ILE A 115 -8.09 4.10 -3.98
C ILE A 115 -8.22 4.44 -5.47
N GLY A 116 -9.44 4.75 -5.90
CA GLY A 116 -9.73 5.15 -7.27
C GLY A 116 -9.67 3.99 -8.28
N GLN A 117 -9.68 2.75 -7.81
CA GLN A 117 -9.86 1.56 -8.63
C GLN A 117 -11.30 1.46 -9.14
N ARG A 118 -11.48 0.82 -10.30
CA ARG A 118 -12.78 0.30 -10.72
C ARG A 118 -13.15 -0.96 -9.93
N GLN A 119 -14.43 -1.31 -9.94
CA GLN A 119 -14.92 -2.57 -9.39
C GLN A 119 -14.12 -3.75 -9.95
N ALA A 120 -13.64 -4.62 -9.06
CA ALA A 120 -12.94 -5.83 -9.45
C ALA A 120 -13.95 -6.86 -10.02
N PRO A 121 -13.63 -7.53 -11.13
CA PRO A 121 -14.51 -8.56 -11.70
C PRO A 121 -14.49 -9.88 -10.90
N TYR A 122 -13.59 -10.00 -9.92
CA TYR A 122 -13.41 -11.14 -9.04
C TYR A 122 -12.77 -10.71 -7.71
N PRO A 123 -12.84 -11.52 -6.64
CA PRO A 123 -12.21 -11.22 -5.36
C PRO A 123 -10.70 -11.02 -5.48
N LEU A 124 -10.22 -9.86 -5.04
CA LEU A 124 -8.79 -9.57 -4.90
C LEU A 124 -8.26 -10.23 -3.63
N GLY A 125 -7.19 -11.01 -3.77
CA GLY A 125 -6.56 -11.75 -2.68
C GLY A 125 -5.39 -12.58 -3.18
N GLY A 126 -4.66 -13.20 -2.26
CA GLY A 126 -3.51 -14.06 -2.59
C GLY A 126 -2.16 -13.37 -2.43
N GLU A 127 -1.25 -13.52 -3.40
CA GLU A 127 0.09 -12.90 -3.34
C GLU A 127 0.00 -11.37 -3.44
N ALA A 128 0.82 -10.66 -2.68
CA ALA A 128 0.79 -9.20 -2.66
C ALA A 128 1.06 -8.57 -4.04
N ARG A 129 2.00 -9.15 -4.80
CA ARG A 129 2.24 -8.84 -6.22
C ARG A 129 0.98 -8.89 -7.05
N ASP A 130 0.18 -9.94 -6.87
CA ASP A 130 -0.97 -10.23 -7.70
C ASP A 130 -2.09 -9.21 -7.46
N VAL A 131 -2.32 -8.87 -6.19
CA VAL A 131 -3.24 -7.82 -5.78
C VAL A 131 -2.78 -6.44 -6.28
N ALA A 132 -1.49 -6.11 -6.17
CA ALA A 132 -0.94 -4.86 -6.68
C ALA A 132 -1.07 -4.74 -8.21
N GLU A 133 -0.79 -5.82 -8.95
CA GLU A 133 -0.98 -5.89 -10.40
C GLU A 133 -2.45 -5.65 -10.78
N ASP A 134 -3.40 -6.26 -10.06
CA ASP A 134 -4.82 -6.11 -10.33
C ASP A 134 -5.33 -4.71 -10.02
N ILE A 135 -4.91 -4.12 -8.91
CA ILE A 135 -5.24 -2.74 -8.56
C ILE A 135 -4.73 -1.79 -9.63
N ALA A 136 -3.47 -1.94 -10.07
CA ALA A 136 -2.92 -1.13 -11.16
C ALA A 136 -3.71 -1.30 -12.46
N ARG A 137 -4.09 -2.53 -12.83
CA ARG A 137 -4.91 -2.83 -14.02
C ARG A 137 -6.32 -2.23 -13.92
N LEU A 138 -6.88 -2.16 -12.71
CA LEU A 138 -8.16 -1.51 -12.43
C LEU A 138 -8.06 0.01 -12.36
N GLY A 139 -6.84 0.56 -12.46
CA GLY A 139 -6.55 1.99 -12.45
C GLY A 139 -6.50 2.59 -11.06
N GLY A 140 -6.35 1.77 -10.01
CA GLY A 140 -6.24 2.20 -8.62
C GLY A 140 -4.84 2.71 -8.26
N PHE A 141 -4.76 3.42 -7.14
CA PHE A 141 -3.52 3.83 -6.48
C PHE A 141 -3.30 2.93 -5.26
N GLY A 142 -2.23 2.14 -5.30
CA GLY A 142 -1.97 1.08 -4.33
C GLY A 142 -0.93 1.45 -3.26
N VAL A 143 -1.27 1.25 -1.98
CA VAL A 143 -0.43 1.66 -0.83
C VAL A 143 -0.17 0.49 0.10
N ALA A 144 1.10 0.23 0.40
CA ALA A 144 1.49 -0.72 1.44
C ALA A 144 1.07 -0.22 2.83
N ALA A 145 0.12 -0.93 3.46
CA ALA A 145 -0.46 -0.54 4.74
C ALA A 145 0.39 -1.00 5.93
N HIS A 146 0.44 -0.17 6.97
CA HIS A 146 1.10 -0.41 8.28
C HIS A 146 2.34 -1.33 8.26
N PRO A 147 3.39 -1.01 7.47
CA PRO A 147 4.63 -1.80 7.44
C PRO A 147 5.40 -1.82 8.77
N GLY A 148 5.05 -0.94 9.70
CA GLY A 148 5.56 -0.91 11.08
C GLY A 148 4.75 -1.74 12.08
N SER A 149 3.66 -2.40 11.69
CA SER A 149 2.80 -3.14 12.63
C SER A 149 3.56 -4.28 13.32
N PRO A 150 3.40 -4.47 14.65
CA PRO A 150 3.99 -5.60 15.35
C PRO A 150 3.31 -6.94 14.99
N LYS A 151 2.12 -6.91 14.36
CA LYS A 151 1.38 -8.11 13.94
C LYS A 151 1.77 -8.53 12.52
N ASN A 152 2.47 -9.66 12.40
CA ASN A 152 2.92 -10.20 11.11
C ASN A 152 1.79 -10.43 10.09
N SER A 153 0.56 -10.72 10.52
CA SER A 153 -0.57 -10.95 9.61
C SER A 153 -1.09 -9.67 8.96
N LEU A 154 -0.88 -8.52 9.60
CA LEU A 154 -1.31 -7.21 9.09
C LEU A 154 -0.16 -6.55 8.31
N ARG A 155 1.03 -6.57 8.92
CA ARG A 155 2.22 -5.88 8.46
C ARG A 155 2.56 -6.20 7.01
N TRP A 156 2.66 -5.17 6.18
CA TRP A 156 3.25 -5.30 4.84
C TRP A 156 4.71 -5.78 4.89
N GLN A 157 4.99 -6.86 4.17
CA GLN A 157 6.28 -7.57 4.18
C GLN A 157 6.85 -7.82 2.78
N ASP A 158 6.04 -7.77 1.72
CA ASP A 158 6.51 -8.01 0.37
C ASP A 158 7.06 -6.74 -0.29
N TRP A 159 8.32 -6.46 -0.01
CA TRP A 159 9.04 -5.32 -0.60
C TRP A 159 9.63 -5.59 -1.98
N THR A 160 9.38 -6.78 -2.54
CA THR A 160 9.72 -7.07 -3.94
C THR A 160 8.63 -6.60 -4.89
N THR A 161 7.41 -6.47 -4.38
CA THR A 161 6.27 -5.90 -5.09
C THR A 161 6.42 -4.39 -5.29
N THR A 162 6.20 -3.93 -6.52
CA THR A 162 6.10 -2.50 -6.84
C THR A 162 4.82 -1.93 -6.24
N VAL A 163 4.96 -0.82 -5.52
CA VAL A 163 3.85 -0.12 -4.86
C VAL A 163 3.90 1.36 -5.21
N ASP A 164 2.73 2.01 -5.31
CA ASP A 164 2.66 3.45 -5.59
C ASP A 164 2.92 4.28 -4.33
N GLY A 165 2.60 3.74 -3.16
CA GLY A 165 2.85 4.37 -1.87
C GLY A 165 3.07 3.38 -0.72
N LEU A 166 3.43 3.94 0.43
CA LEU A 166 3.48 3.24 1.71
C LEU A 166 3.01 4.14 2.84
N GLU A 167 2.54 3.53 3.92
CA GLU A 167 2.30 4.23 5.17
C GLU A 167 3.59 4.35 5.97
N TRP A 168 4.11 5.57 6.11
CA TRP A 168 5.30 5.82 6.92
C TRP A 168 4.94 5.96 8.40
N LEU A 169 3.73 6.41 8.71
CA LEU A 169 3.16 6.53 10.03
C LEU A 169 1.78 5.87 10.01
N ASN A 170 1.52 4.99 10.97
CA ASN A 170 0.21 4.37 11.16
C ASN A 170 -0.12 4.39 12.67
N ALA A 171 -1.24 5.00 13.04
CA ALA A 171 -1.53 5.29 14.45
C ALA A 171 -1.90 4.04 15.27
N ASP A 172 -2.66 3.09 14.70
CA ASP A 172 -2.98 1.82 15.37
C ASP A 172 -1.71 0.99 15.61
N SER A 173 -0.81 0.97 14.62
CA SER A 173 0.49 0.29 14.76
C SER A 173 1.36 0.93 15.85
N ALA A 174 1.48 2.26 15.86
CA ALA A 174 2.23 2.98 16.89
C ALA A 174 1.64 2.71 18.30
N TRP A 175 0.31 2.68 18.41
CA TRP A 175 -0.36 2.34 19.67
C TRP A 175 -0.09 0.89 20.12
N ARG A 176 -0.06 -0.07 19.20
CA ARG A 176 0.12 -1.50 19.52
C ARG A 176 1.57 -1.90 19.78
N ASP A 177 2.55 -1.15 19.28
CA ASP A 177 3.98 -1.42 19.47
C ASP A 177 4.50 -0.89 20.82
N GLU A 178 3.74 -0.01 21.47
CA GLU A 178 4.21 0.70 22.66
C GLU A 178 4.27 -0.11 23.94
N SER A 179 5.20 0.30 24.82
CA SER A 179 5.32 -0.29 26.15
C SER A 179 4.09 -0.01 27.01
N TRP A 180 3.71 -0.98 27.85
CA TRP A 180 2.54 -0.86 28.73
C TRP A 180 2.58 0.40 29.62
N LEU A 181 3.77 0.84 30.04
CA LEU A 181 3.96 2.05 30.86
C LEU A 181 3.56 3.32 30.11
N ARG A 182 4.00 3.47 28.85
CA ARG A 182 3.66 4.61 28.00
C ARG A 182 2.17 4.62 27.65
N LEU A 183 1.59 3.45 27.41
CA LEU A 183 0.15 3.32 27.16
C LEU A 183 -0.69 3.76 28.37
N VAL A 184 -0.30 3.34 29.59
CA VAL A 184 -0.98 3.79 30.82
C VAL A 184 -0.89 5.30 30.99
N LEU A 185 0.28 5.90 30.73
CA LEU A 185 0.44 7.37 30.78
C LEU A 185 -0.42 8.07 29.74
N ALA A 186 -0.43 7.61 28.49
CA ALA A 186 -1.28 8.15 27.43
C ALA A 186 -2.77 8.07 27.80
N MET A 187 -3.22 6.94 28.38
CA MET A 187 -4.59 6.80 28.86
C MET A 187 -4.94 7.76 30.00
N LEU A 188 -4.01 8.03 30.92
CA LEU A 188 -4.20 9.01 32.00
C LEU A 188 -4.28 10.45 31.47
N HIS A 189 -3.50 10.78 30.43
CA HIS A 189 -3.46 12.11 29.82
C HIS A 189 -4.64 12.38 28.88
N TYR A 190 -5.22 11.34 28.30
CA TYR A 190 -6.23 11.49 27.26
C TYR A 190 -7.45 12.33 27.63
N PRO A 191 -8.06 12.22 28.84
CA PRO A 191 -9.22 13.05 29.18
C PRO A 191 -8.93 14.56 29.18
N MET A 192 -7.66 14.96 29.27
CA MET A 192 -7.22 16.36 29.38
C MET A 192 -6.58 16.89 28.09
N ARG A 193 -5.77 16.07 27.42
CA ARG A 193 -5.02 16.44 26.20
C ARG A 193 -5.02 15.29 25.20
N SER A 194 -6.21 14.91 24.72
CA SER A 194 -6.42 13.70 23.91
C SER A 194 -5.51 13.60 22.68
N PRO A 195 -5.39 14.62 21.82
CA PRO A 195 -4.53 14.52 20.64
C PRO A 195 -3.04 14.41 20.99
N GLN A 196 -2.60 15.15 22.02
CA GLN A 196 -1.21 15.10 22.48
C GLN A 196 -0.88 13.74 23.10
N ALA A 197 -1.79 13.18 23.89
CA ALA A 197 -1.63 11.85 24.48
C ALA A 197 -1.52 10.74 23.41
N ILE A 198 -2.25 10.86 22.30
CA ILE A 198 -2.06 9.97 21.15
C ILE A 198 -0.70 10.23 20.48
N ALA A 199 -0.27 11.49 20.33
CA ALA A 199 1.03 11.76 19.71
C ALA A 199 2.22 11.25 20.55
N GLU A 200 2.10 11.15 21.88
CA GLU A 200 3.16 10.65 22.76
C GLU A 200 3.63 9.23 22.41
N VAL A 201 2.78 8.41 21.79
CA VAL A 201 3.11 7.05 21.34
C VAL A 201 3.78 6.99 19.96
N PHE A 202 4.01 8.14 19.32
CA PHE A 202 4.66 8.19 18.02
C PHE A 202 6.19 8.23 18.17
N ASP A 203 6.83 7.21 17.60
CA ASP A 203 8.27 7.13 17.41
C ASP A 203 8.64 7.38 15.94
N ARG A 204 9.90 7.78 15.68
CA ARG A 204 10.41 7.82 14.31
C ARG A 204 10.68 6.39 13.81
N PRO A 205 9.99 5.92 12.76
CA PRO A 205 10.18 4.56 12.24
C PRO A 205 11.41 4.52 11.32
N THR A 206 12.60 4.53 11.94
CA THR A 206 13.87 4.77 11.24
C THR A 206 14.15 3.72 10.16
N GLU A 207 13.92 2.44 10.45
CA GLU A 207 14.11 1.36 9.47
C GLU A 207 13.19 1.49 8.27
N LEU A 208 11.93 1.87 8.49
CA LEU A 208 10.95 2.08 7.44
C LEU A 208 11.29 3.30 6.58
N LEU A 209 11.72 4.41 7.19
CA LEU A 209 12.17 5.60 6.44
C LEU A 209 13.40 5.30 5.59
N LEU A 210 14.37 4.53 6.11
CA LEU A 210 15.53 4.07 5.31
C LEU A 210 15.12 3.15 4.16
N ARG A 211 14.13 2.28 4.39
CA ARG A 211 13.57 1.42 3.34
C ARG A 211 12.88 2.27 2.27
N TRP A 212 12.08 3.25 2.66
CA TRP A 212 11.45 4.20 1.75
C TRP A 212 12.50 5.01 0.95
N ASP A 213 13.55 5.49 1.60
CA ASP A 213 14.69 6.17 0.94
C ASP A 213 15.37 5.26 -0.09
N GLY A 214 15.44 3.94 0.15
CA GLY A 214 15.94 2.96 -0.81
C GLY A 214 14.99 2.68 -1.98
N LEU A 215 13.68 2.61 -1.72
CA LEU A 215 12.65 2.39 -2.74
C LEU A 215 12.55 3.59 -3.70
N THR A 216 12.58 4.81 -3.17
CA THR A 216 12.43 6.04 -3.95
C THR A 216 13.57 6.28 -4.93
N GLN A 217 14.75 5.68 -4.71
CA GLN A 217 15.86 5.69 -5.66
C GLN A 217 15.62 4.81 -6.90
N ARG A 218 14.63 3.90 -6.86
CA ARG A 218 14.34 2.94 -7.93
C ARG A 218 13.01 3.20 -8.63
N GLN A 219 12.04 3.74 -7.90
CA GLN A 219 10.69 4.02 -8.39
C GLN A 219 10.07 5.17 -7.61
N ARG A 220 8.98 5.76 -8.12
CA ARG A 220 8.24 6.77 -7.36
C ARG A 220 7.42 6.06 -6.28
N VAL A 221 7.63 6.43 -5.02
CA VAL A 221 6.84 5.90 -3.88
C VAL A 221 6.42 7.05 -2.99
N VAL A 222 5.11 7.21 -2.82
CA VAL A 222 4.51 8.23 -1.96
C VAL A 222 4.47 7.76 -0.51
N ALA A 223 4.97 8.56 0.42
CA ALA A 223 4.76 8.35 1.85
C ALA A 223 3.47 9.01 2.31
N LEU A 224 2.63 8.24 3.00
CA LEU A 224 1.36 8.68 3.57
C LEU A 224 1.33 8.38 5.07
N ALA A 225 0.52 9.13 5.81
CA ALA A 225 0.25 8.84 7.21
C ALA A 225 -1.19 8.34 7.34
N GLY A 226 -1.33 7.08 7.73
CA GLY A 226 -2.61 6.41 7.92
C GLY A 226 -3.10 6.56 9.35
N SER A 227 -4.35 6.97 9.52
CA SER A 227 -4.99 6.98 10.84
C SER A 227 -5.31 5.58 11.33
N ASP A 228 -5.65 4.67 10.42
CA ASP A 228 -6.12 3.30 10.75
C ASP A 228 -7.24 3.34 11.81
N ALA A 229 -8.08 4.36 11.69
CA ALA A 229 -9.04 4.71 12.72
C ALA A 229 -10.25 3.79 12.62
N HIS A 230 -10.49 3.03 13.68
CA HIS A 230 -11.67 2.16 13.83
C HIS A 230 -12.72 2.78 14.77
N GLY A 231 -12.38 3.87 15.46
CA GLY A 231 -13.14 4.35 16.60
C GLY A 231 -13.14 3.33 17.75
N ALA A 232 -13.64 3.75 18.90
CA ALA A 232 -13.70 2.89 20.06
C ALA A 232 -15.05 3.00 20.75
N ARG A 233 -15.58 1.85 21.18
CA ARG A 233 -16.73 1.72 22.09
C ARG A 233 -16.31 0.89 23.31
N VAL A 234 -15.37 1.38 24.10
CA VAL A 234 -15.07 0.79 25.41
C VAL A 234 -15.86 1.57 26.45
N GLN A 235 -16.96 1.05 26.98
CA GLN A 235 -17.69 1.79 28.01
C GLN A 235 -16.85 1.93 29.30
N PRO A 236 -16.84 3.11 29.96
CA PRO A 236 -17.61 4.33 29.66
C PRO A 236 -16.88 5.36 28.77
N PHE A 237 -15.71 5.04 28.17
CA PHE A 237 -14.85 5.96 27.41
C PHE A 237 -14.49 5.46 26.00
N SER A 238 -14.94 6.17 24.96
CA SER A 238 -14.51 5.93 23.58
C SER A 238 -13.06 6.37 23.36
N PHE A 239 -12.10 5.43 23.42
CA PHE A 239 -10.67 5.69 23.29
C PHE A 239 -9.96 4.74 22.28
N PRO A 240 -9.26 5.26 21.25
CA PRO A 240 -9.33 6.64 20.75
C PRO A 240 -10.58 6.84 19.86
N SER A 241 -11.23 8.00 19.96
CA SER A 241 -12.33 8.36 19.04
C SER A 241 -11.79 8.89 17.71
N TYR A 242 -12.57 8.79 16.63
CA TYR A 242 -12.22 9.33 15.31
C TYR A 242 -11.77 10.78 15.38
N GLU A 243 -12.56 11.65 16.03
CA GLU A 243 -12.25 13.08 16.16
C GLU A 243 -10.88 13.31 16.81
N GLN A 244 -10.55 12.59 17.88
CA GLN A 244 -9.27 12.79 18.56
C GLN A 244 -8.09 12.30 17.72
N VAL A 245 -8.22 11.19 16.99
CA VAL A 245 -7.19 10.74 16.03
C VAL A 245 -7.02 11.78 14.92
N PHE A 246 -8.11 12.28 14.34
CA PHE A 246 -8.10 13.30 13.29
C PHE A 246 -7.52 14.63 13.75
N ARG A 247 -7.66 14.96 15.04
CA ARG A 247 -7.00 16.10 15.64
C ARG A 247 -5.52 15.84 15.90
N THR A 248 -5.03 14.61 15.98
CA THR A 248 -3.62 14.33 16.28
C THR A 248 -2.71 14.65 15.10
N PHE A 249 -3.08 14.18 13.90
CA PHE A 249 -2.30 14.37 12.68
C PHE A 249 -3.19 14.18 11.45
N GLY A 250 -2.64 14.52 10.29
CA GLY A 250 -3.20 14.07 9.02
C GLY A 250 -2.26 14.34 7.86
N ILE A 251 -2.77 14.11 6.66
CA ILE A 251 -2.09 14.46 5.42
C ILE A 251 -2.60 15.80 4.88
N ARG A 252 -1.79 16.44 4.05
CA ARG A 252 -2.07 17.72 3.40
C ARG A 252 -1.78 17.56 1.93
N VAL A 253 -2.80 17.74 1.10
CA VAL A 253 -2.69 17.56 -0.34
C VAL A 253 -2.67 18.94 -0.99
N LEU A 254 -1.63 19.19 -1.79
CA LEU A 254 -1.52 20.40 -2.61
C LEU A 254 -2.35 20.18 -3.87
N LEU A 255 -3.25 21.13 -4.14
CA LEU A 255 -4.14 21.13 -5.30
C LEU A 255 -3.71 22.23 -6.26
N ASP A 256 -3.92 22.03 -7.57
CA ASP A 256 -3.64 23.07 -8.56
C ASP A 256 -4.68 24.20 -8.50
N GLU A 257 -5.92 23.84 -8.13
CA GLU A 257 -7.05 24.76 -7.98
C GLU A 257 -7.71 24.57 -6.60
N ALA A 258 -8.41 25.61 -6.14
CA ALA A 258 -9.18 25.52 -4.90
C ALA A 258 -10.38 24.58 -5.10
N TRP A 259 -10.85 23.98 -4.02
CA TRP A 259 -12.08 23.19 -4.06
C TRP A 259 -13.24 23.94 -4.67
N THR A 260 -13.98 23.23 -5.50
CA THR A 260 -15.12 23.74 -6.24
C THR A 260 -16.44 23.53 -5.51
N GLY A 261 -16.47 22.60 -4.53
CA GLY A 261 -17.69 22.08 -3.91
C GLY A 261 -18.38 21.00 -4.74
N ASN A 262 -17.84 20.67 -5.92
CA ASN A 262 -18.30 19.55 -6.74
C ASN A 262 -17.52 18.30 -6.36
N ALA A 263 -18.20 17.35 -5.71
CA ALA A 263 -17.55 16.16 -5.16
C ALA A 263 -16.77 15.35 -6.21
N ALA A 264 -17.26 15.23 -7.44
CA ALA A 264 -16.58 14.48 -8.49
C ALA A 264 -15.29 15.18 -8.94
N ALA A 265 -15.33 16.50 -9.17
CA ALA A 265 -14.16 17.28 -9.56
C ALA A 265 -13.11 17.34 -8.42
N ASP A 266 -13.57 17.61 -7.20
CA ASP A 266 -12.70 17.73 -6.02
C ASP A 266 -12.11 16.35 -5.65
N GLY A 267 -12.88 15.27 -5.84
CA GLY A 267 -12.41 13.88 -5.66
C GLY A 267 -11.35 13.49 -6.68
N ALA A 268 -11.51 13.88 -7.94
CA ALA A 268 -10.49 13.68 -8.97
C ALA A 268 -9.21 14.45 -8.65
N ALA A 269 -9.32 15.73 -8.26
CA ALA A 269 -8.18 16.56 -7.88
C ALA A 269 -7.43 16.01 -6.66
N LEU A 270 -8.17 15.54 -5.64
CA LEU A 270 -7.60 14.90 -4.45
C LEU A 270 -6.82 13.63 -4.82
N LEU A 271 -7.44 12.73 -5.59
CA LEU A 271 -6.82 11.48 -6.03
C LEU A 271 -5.57 11.73 -6.89
N GLU A 272 -5.61 12.73 -7.76
CA GLU A 272 -4.44 13.14 -8.55
C GLU A 272 -3.31 13.67 -7.66
N GLY A 273 -3.64 14.50 -6.67
CA GLY A 273 -2.67 14.99 -5.67
C GLY A 273 -1.98 13.86 -4.91
N LEU A 274 -2.74 12.86 -4.47
CA LEU A 274 -2.22 11.65 -3.80
C LEU A 274 -1.31 10.85 -4.75
N ARG A 275 -1.78 10.51 -5.95
CA ARG A 275 -1.03 9.74 -6.97
C ARG A 275 0.29 10.41 -7.34
N ASN A 276 0.27 11.72 -7.48
CA ASN A 276 1.45 12.48 -7.86
C ASN A 276 2.40 12.74 -6.70
N GLY A 277 2.07 12.35 -5.47
CA GLY A 277 2.92 12.61 -4.29
C GLY A 277 2.95 14.08 -3.87
N ARG A 278 1.95 14.88 -4.28
CA ARG A 278 1.76 16.27 -3.86
C ARG A 278 1.15 16.33 -2.45
N VAL A 279 1.76 15.60 -1.52
CA VAL A 279 1.24 15.36 -0.18
C VAL A 279 2.34 15.46 0.86
N TYR A 280 2.01 15.99 2.04
CA TYR A 280 2.88 15.98 3.20
C TYR A 280 2.08 15.70 4.48
N THR A 281 2.72 15.11 5.47
CA THR A 281 2.11 14.83 6.78
C THR A 281 2.43 15.96 7.74
N VAL A 282 1.48 16.29 8.63
CA VAL A 282 1.74 17.12 9.82
C VAL A 282 1.14 16.44 11.05
N ILE A 283 1.91 16.38 12.13
CA ILE A 283 1.44 15.97 13.46
C ILE A 283 0.94 17.21 14.21
N ASP A 284 -0.34 17.55 14.01
CA ASP A 284 -0.97 18.75 14.55
C ASP A 284 -1.00 18.81 16.08
N ALA A 285 -0.91 17.66 16.75
CA ALA A 285 -0.76 17.59 18.20
C ALA A 285 0.52 18.29 18.71
N LEU A 286 1.57 18.41 17.87
CA LEU A 286 2.83 19.06 18.25
C LEU A 286 2.80 20.58 17.98
N ALA A 287 2.37 20.99 16.78
CA ALA A 287 2.26 22.40 16.41
C ALA A 287 1.29 22.62 15.23
N ARG A 288 0.62 23.78 15.18
CA ARG A 288 -0.35 24.18 14.15
C ARG A 288 -0.29 25.68 13.81
N PRO A 289 -0.56 26.08 12.56
CA PRO A 289 -0.69 25.22 11.37
C PRO A 289 0.68 24.73 10.87
N GLY A 290 0.74 23.50 10.36
CA GLY A 290 1.94 22.99 9.68
C GLY A 290 2.00 23.43 8.23
N ARG A 291 2.34 24.70 7.97
CA ARG A 291 2.55 25.18 6.59
C ARG A 291 3.94 24.78 6.10
N PHE A 292 3.97 24.16 4.93
CA PHE A 292 5.19 23.58 4.35
C PHE A 292 5.18 23.75 2.83
N ASN A 293 6.28 24.23 2.27
CA ASN A 293 6.48 24.33 0.84
C ASN A 293 7.87 23.80 0.49
N PHE A 294 7.91 22.82 -0.40
CA PHE A 294 9.13 22.14 -0.82
C PHE A 294 9.15 22.03 -2.34
N PHE A 295 10.16 22.62 -2.96
CA PHE A 295 10.25 22.71 -4.41
C PHE A 295 11.69 22.83 -4.91
N ILE A 296 11.86 22.53 -6.18
CA ILE A 296 13.04 22.83 -6.98
C ILE A 296 12.69 23.97 -7.94
N ARG A 297 13.53 25.02 -7.95
CA ARG A 297 13.48 26.03 -9.02
C ARG A 297 14.42 25.59 -10.15
N SER A 298 13.83 25.40 -11.32
CA SER A 298 14.53 25.10 -12.58
C SER A 298 14.31 26.24 -13.59
N ALA A 299 14.99 26.18 -14.74
CA ALA A 299 14.75 27.14 -15.83
C ALA A 299 13.31 27.05 -16.37
N ASP A 300 12.70 25.86 -16.34
CA ASP A 300 11.36 25.59 -16.89
C ASP A 300 10.23 25.82 -15.88
N GLY A 301 10.57 26.24 -14.65
CA GLY A 301 9.60 26.57 -13.60
C GLY A 301 9.86 25.88 -12.26
N ILE A 302 8.81 25.83 -11.44
CA ILE A 302 8.82 25.29 -10.08
C ILE A 302 8.30 23.85 -10.09
N ILE A 303 9.16 22.90 -9.69
CA ILE A 303 8.79 21.49 -9.49
C ILE A 303 8.58 21.27 -7.99
N ARG A 304 7.41 20.81 -7.57
CA ARG A 304 7.05 20.58 -6.17
C ARG A 304 7.23 19.12 -5.76
N SER A 305 7.06 18.83 -4.46
CA SER A 305 6.95 17.48 -3.91
C SER A 305 6.14 16.55 -4.81
N GLY A 306 6.71 15.37 -5.08
CA GLY A 306 6.14 14.37 -5.97
C GLY A 306 6.51 14.53 -7.45
N GLY A 307 7.02 15.69 -7.84
CA GLY A 307 7.44 16.02 -9.20
C GLY A 307 8.78 15.43 -9.62
N VAL A 308 9.02 15.47 -10.93
CA VAL A 308 10.22 14.92 -11.58
C VAL A 308 10.87 16.00 -12.42
N VAL A 309 12.20 16.13 -12.32
CA VAL A 309 13.02 17.03 -13.14
C VAL A 309 14.13 16.22 -13.81
N PRO A 310 14.44 16.44 -15.09
CA PRO A 310 15.55 15.76 -15.75
C PRO A 310 16.90 16.19 -15.16
N VAL A 311 17.91 15.34 -15.23
CA VAL A 311 19.31 15.76 -15.04
C VAL A 311 19.70 16.81 -16.08
N GLY A 312 20.60 17.74 -15.75
CA GLY A 312 21.09 18.69 -16.76
C GLY A 312 21.48 20.07 -16.28
N GLY A 313 21.49 20.34 -14.97
CA GLY A 313 22.00 21.61 -14.46
C GLY A 313 21.96 21.66 -12.94
N PRO A 314 22.63 22.64 -12.32
CA PRO A 314 22.50 22.84 -10.90
C PRO A 314 21.09 23.35 -10.56
N PHE A 315 20.47 22.72 -9.57
CA PHE A 315 19.10 23.00 -9.14
C PHE A 315 19.11 23.74 -7.80
N ASP A 316 18.24 24.74 -7.64
CA ASP A 316 17.98 25.33 -6.33
C ASP A 316 16.85 24.57 -5.66
N VAL A 317 17.20 23.77 -4.66
CA VAL A 317 16.26 23.09 -3.78
C VAL A 317 15.91 24.04 -2.64
N GLU A 318 14.62 24.35 -2.49
CA GLU A 318 14.11 25.27 -1.48
C GLU A 318 13.07 24.57 -0.59
N VAL A 319 13.21 24.78 0.72
CA VAL A 319 12.23 24.34 1.72
C VAL A 319 11.84 25.56 2.56
N LYS A 320 10.54 25.79 2.70
CA LYS A 320 9.97 26.84 3.55
C LYS A 320 8.95 26.23 4.50
N ALA A 321 9.03 26.58 5.79
CA ALA A 321 8.08 26.12 6.80
C ALA A 321 7.85 27.19 7.88
N ASP A 322 6.64 27.23 8.42
CA ASP A 322 6.32 28.05 9.60
C ASP A 322 6.97 27.40 10.83
N LEU A 323 8.23 27.78 11.10
CA LEU A 323 9.06 27.08 12.06
C LEU A 323 8.88 27.64 13.49
N PRO A 324 8.39 26.86 14.47
CA PRO A 324 8.37 27.28 15.87
C PRO A 324 9.78 27.44 16.46
N PRO A 325 9.92 28.13 17.60
CA PRO A 325 11.19 28.25 18.31
C PRO A 325 11.85 26.88 18.55
N GLY A 326 13.11 26.76 18.13
CA GLY A 326 13.90 25.54 18.27
C GLY A 326 13.63 24.46 17.21
N GLY A 327 12.65 24.66 16.33
CA GLY A 327 12.43 23.77 15.18
C GLY A 327 13.64 23.71 14.25
N GLU A 328 13.76 22.62 13.49
CA GLU A 328 14.82 22.40 12.52
C GLU A 328 14.26 21.83 11.22
N ILE A 329 14.54 22.48 10.10
CA ILE A 329 14.30 21.93 8.76
C ILE A 329 15.51 21.10 8.35
N ARG A 330 15.28 19.89 7.84
CA ARG A 330 16.32 18.98 7.34
C ARG A 330 16.01 18.58 5.90
N LEU A 331 17.00 18.76 5.03
CA LEU A 331 16.96 18.31 3.64
C LEU A 331 17.80 17.04 3.49
N PHE A 332 17.20 16.04 2.85
CA PHE A 332 17.82 14.76 2.53
C PHE A 332 18.03 14.65 1.02
N GLU A 333 19.13 14.04 0.63
CA GLU A 333 19.44 13.61 -0.74
C GLU A 333 19.77 12.12 -0.69
N ASN A 334 19.01 11.29 -1.40
CA ASN A 334 19.18 9.83 -1.43
C ASN A 334 19.24 9.20 -0.02
N GLY A 335 18.41 9.70 0.89
CA GLY A 335 18.32 9.25 2.29
C GLY A 335 19.37 9.81 3.25
N ALA A 336 20.37 10.57 2.77
CA ALA A 336 21.36 11.21 3.62
C ALA A 336 21.03 12.68 3.86
N VAL A 337 21.19 13.18 5.09
CA VAL A 337 21.00 14.61 5.38
C VAL A 337 22.11 15.44 4.75
N VAL A 338 21.77 16.33 3.84
CA VAL A 338 22.72 17.22 3.14
C VAL A 338 22.70 18.66 3.66
N ARG A 339 21.61 19.08 4.29
CA ARG A 339 21.48 20.42 4.86
C ARG A 339 20.52 20.45 6.05
N ARG A 340 20.82 21.30 7.03
CA ARG A 340 19.95 21.61 8.18
C ARG A 340 19.89 23.11 8.39
N THR A 341 18.77 23.61 8.91
CA THR A 341 18.63 25.00 9.33
C THR A 341 17.63 25.12 10.47
N ARG A 342 17.84 26.10 11.35
CA ARG A 342 16.87 26.53 12.38
C ARG A 342 16.12 27.80 11.99
N PHE A 343 16.26 28.21 10.73
CA PHE A 343 15.54 29.33 10.12
C PHE A 343 14.33 28.80 9.32
N PRO A 344 13.29 29.61 9.09
CA PRO A 344 12.08 29.19 8.37
C PRO A 344 12.30 28.86 6.89
N GLU A 345 13.50 29.14 6.35
CA GLU A 345 13.86 28.86 4.96
C GLU A 345 15.21 28.12 4.88
N LEU A 346 15.26 27.12 4.00
CA LEU A 346 16.46 26.37 3.62
C LEU A 346 16.63 26.46 2.10
N SER A 347 17.81 26.85 1.64
CA SER A 347 18.22 26.74 0.24
C SER A 347 19.45 25.82 0.10
N TYR A 348 19.48 25.04 -0.98
CA TYR A 348 20.55 24.12 -1.29
C TYR A 348 20.76 24.03 -2.81
N ARG A 349 22.00 24.27 -3.27
CA ARG A 349 22.37 24.16 -4.68
C ARG A 349 22.83 22.73 -4.97
N ALA A 350 21.98 21.94 -5.62
CA ALA A 350 22.28 20.57 -6.00
C ALA A 350 23.15 20.50 -7.27
N SER A 351 23.96 19.45 -7.39
CA SER A 351 24.93 19.28 -8.50
C SER A 351 24.32 18.86 -9.85
N GLY A 352 23.01 18.58 -9.90
CA GLY A 352 22.31 18.18 -11.12
C GLY A 352 22.43 16.70 -11.50
N LYS A 353 22.98 15.88 -10.61
CA LYS A 353 23.09 14.41 -10.74
C LYS A 353 21.75 13.73 -10.38
N PRO A 354 21.58 12.43 -10.74
CA PRO A 354 20.44 11.66 -10.27
C PRO A 354 20.35 11.67 -8.74
N SER A 355 19.26 12.23 -8.23
CA SER A 355 19.08 12.51 -6.80
C SER A 355 17.61 12.52 -6.44
N VAL A 356 17.27 11.96 -5.29
CA VAL A 356 15.94 12.04 -4.69
C VAL A 356 16.03 12.95 -3.47
N PHE A 357 15.36 14.09 -3.53
CA PHE A 357 15.33 15.04 -2.42
C PHE A 357 14.05 14.88 -1.62
N ARG A 358 14.16 14.76 -0.29
CA ARG A 358 13.00 14.90 0.62
C ARG A 358 13.33 15.83 1.76
N ALA A 359 12.31 16.43 2.37
CA ALA A 359 12.50 17.31 3.51
C ALA A 359 11.58 16.92 4.67
N GLU A 360 12.08 17.10 5.89
CA GLU A 360 11.32 16.92 7.12
C GLU A 360 11.55 18.12 8.03
N VAL A 361 10.60 18.39 8.93
CA VAL A 361 10.73 19.39 9.99
C VAL A 361 10.66 18.68 11.33
N ALA A 362 11.67 18.88 12.17
CA ALA A 362 11.77 18.30 13.51
C ALA A 362 11.53 19.37 14.58
N LEU A 363 10.92 18.98 15.69
CA LEU A 363 10.72 19.82 16.87
C LEU A 363 11.51 19.27 18.06
N PRO A 364 12.06 20.13 18.94
CA PRO A 364 12.82 19.68 20.11
C PRO A 364 12.00 18.83 21.09
N SER A 365 10.73 19.15 21.26
CA SER A 365 9.79 18.46 22.16
C SER A 365 8.98 17.36 21.46
N ALA A 366 9.33 16.99 20.23
CA ALA A 366 8.65 15.89 19.55
C ALA A 366 8.90 14.56 20.30
N PRO A 367 7.85 13.73 20.48
CA PRO A 367 7.95 12.48 21.20
C PRO A 367 8.82 11.46 20.44
N GLY A 368 9.21 10.42 21.17
CA GLY A 368 9.96 9.29 20.66
C GLY A 368 11.48 9.40 20.76
N SER A 369 12.16 8.27 20.57
CA SER A 369 13.63 8.16 20.64
C SER A 369 14.15 7.15 19.62
N PRO A 370 14.49 7.58 18.38
CA PRO A 370 14.59 8.96 17.91
C PRO A 370 13.23 9.66 17.71
N SER A 371 13.23 10.99 17.80
CA SER A 371 11.98 11.75 17.77
C SER A 371 11.30 11.76 16.40
N VAL A 372 9.97 11.62 16.43
CA VAL A 372 9.11 11.67 15.24
C VAL A 372 9.21 13.06 14.58
N PRO A 373 9.29 13.16 13.24
CA PRO A 373 9.24 14.46 12.58
C PRO A 373 7.85 15.09 12.74
N TRP A 374 7.78 16.40 12.97
CA TRP A 374 6.53 17.14 12.98
C TRP A 374 5.90 17.23 11.58
N ILE A 375 6.73 17.44 10.57
CA ILE A 375 6.33 17.46 9.15
C ILE A 375 7.20 16.49 8.38
N LEU A 376 6.58 15.63 7.57
CA LEU A 376 7.29 14.81 6.58
C LEU A 376 6.75 15.13 5.17
N GLY A 377 7.62 15.62 4.29
CA GLY A 377 7.30 15.91 2.90
C GLY A 377 7.65 14.76 1.96
N ASN A 378 6.89 14.62 0.86
CA ASN A 378 7.21 13.69 -0.21
C ASN A 378 8.36 14.15 -1.10
N PRO A 379 9.05 13.21 -1.78
CA PRO A 379 10.29 13.50 -2.49
C PRO A 379 10.08 14.22 -3.82
N ILE A 380 11.11 14.95 -4.26
CA ILE A 380 11.27 15.46 -5.62
C ILE A 380 12.38 14.65 -6.29
N TYR A 381 12.14 14.19 -7.51
CA TYR A 381 13.02 13.27 -8.22
C TYR A 381 13.83 14.02 -9.29
N VAL A 382 15.15 13.95 -9.23
CA VAL A 382 16.07 14.33 -10.30
C VAL A 382 16.56 13.07 -10.98
N VAL A 383 16.22 12.86 -12.25
CA VAL A 383 16.45 11.56 -12.93
C VAL A 383 16.99 11.71 -14.36
N ALA A 384 17.78 10.73 -14.80
CA ALA A 384 18.45 10.76 -16.11
C ALA A 384 17.53 10.43 -17.31
N GLY A 385 16.21 10.41 -17.12
CA GLY A 385 15.20 10.00 -18.08
C GLY A 385 13.92 9.52 -17.37
N ASN A 386 12.94 8.99 -18.11
CA ASN A 386 11.74 8.42 -17.49
C ASN A 386 12.11 7.25 -16.56
N LEU A 387 11.61 7.26 -15.31
CA LEU A 387 11.77 6.21 -14.30
C LEU A 387 11.14 4.85 -14.67
N ALA A 388 10.81 4.61 -15.94
CA ALA A 388 10.23 3.37 -16.41
C ALA A 388 10.81 2.98 -17.78
N SER A 389 11.86 2.16 -17.74
CA SER A 389 12.14 1.22 -18.82
C SER A 389 12.18 -0.17 -18.20
N LYS A 390 11.11 -0.95 -18.45
CA LYS A 390 11.12 -2.41 -18.24
C LYS A 390 12.40 -2.97 -18.87
N PRO A 391 13.06 -3.96 -18.24
CA PRO A 391 14.20 -4.60 -18.87
C PRO A 391 13.79 -5.11 -20.26
N SER A 392 14.62 -4.74 -21.24
CA SER A 392 14.58 -5.22 -22.62
C SER A 392 14.42 -6.74 -22.64
N LYS A 393 13.58 -7.26 -23.55
CA LYS A 393 13.55 -8.67 -23.95
C LYS A 393 15.01 -9.14 -24.10
N ARG A 394 15.42 -10.10 -23.26
CA ARG A 394 16.69 -10.81 -23.45
C ARG A 394 16.61 -11.54 -24.78
N GLU A 395 17.69 -11.46 -25.55
CA GLU A 395 17.88 -12.21 -26.79
C GLU A 395 17.70 -13.71 -26.54
N THR A 396 17.16 -14.37 -27.56
CA THR A 396 16.84 -15.80 -27.61
C THR A 396 18.07 -16.67 -27.35
N SER A 397 18.21 -17.10 -26.10
CA SER A 397 18.97 -18.29 -25.73
C SER A 397 18.31 -19.53 -26.33
N LYS A 398 19.09 -20.58 -26.59
CA LYS A 398 18.52 -21.88 -26.99
C LYS A 398 17.71 -22.41 -25.80
N LEU A 399 16.46 -22.78 -26.07
CA LEU A 399 15.56 -23.32 -25.06
C LEU A 399 15.42 -24.83 -25.30
N SER A 400 15.76 -25.61 -24.28
CA SER A 400 15.33 -27.00 -24.20
C SER A 400 13.85 -27.01 -23.80
N SER A 401 12.97 -27.61 -24.61
CA SER A 401 11.51 -27.58 -24.40
C SER A 401 10.88 -28.98 -24.46
N VAL A 402 10.01 -29.29 -23.52
CA VAL A 402 9.17 -30.50 -23.50
C VAL A 402 7.71 -30.09 -23.50
N ALA A 403 6.96 -30.56 -24.51
CA ALA A 403 5.53 -30.30 -24.61
C ALA A 403 4.73 -31.28 -23.76
N LEU A 404 3.85 -30.75 -22.92
CA LEU A 404 2.85 -31.51 -22.15
C LEU A 404 1.50 -31.54 -22.87
N PHE A 405 1.17 -30.48 -23.60
CA PHE A 405 0.01 -30.43 -24.48
C PHE A 405 0.29 -29.50 -25.66
N THR A 406 -0.10 -29.96 -26.86
CA THR A 406 -0.13 -29.17 -28.10
C THR A 406 -1.39 -29.52 -28.87
N ASN A 407 -1.65 -28.81 -29.96
CA ASN A 407 -2.81 -28.99 -30.83
C ASN A 407 -3.04 -30.41 -31.41
N GLU A 408 -2.12 -31.36 -31.22
CA GLU A 408 -2.18 -32.74 -31.71
C GLU A 408 -2.31 -33.82 -30.59
N ASN A 409 -2.19 -33.47 -29.31
CA ASN A 409 -2.10 -34.46 -28.22
C ASN A 409 -3.47 -34.94 -27.70
N GLU A 410 -3.50 -36.20 -27.22
CA GLU A 410 -4.68 -36.79 -26.59
C GLU A 410 -4.98 -36.19 -25.20
N ILE A 411 -6.26 -35.97 -24.90
CA ILE A 411 -6.75 -35.52 -23.58
C ILE A 411 -6.50 -36.58 -22.50
N SER A 412 -6.21 -37.83 -22.87
CA SER A 412 -6.12 -39.00 -21.98
C SER A 412 -5.12 -38.85 -20.83
N GLU A 413 -4.14 -37.95 -20.96
CA GLU A 413 -3.15 -37.65 -19.93
C GLU A 413 -3.58 -36.58 -18.91
N TRP A 414 -4.70 -35.88 -19.17
CA TRP A 414 -5.23 -34.80 -18.34
C TRP A 414 -6.48 -35.26 -17.60
N THR A 415 -6.50 -35.02 -16.30
CA THR A 415 -7.62 -35.37 -15.41
C THR A 415 -8.10 -34.14 -14.67
N VAL A 416 -9.19 -34.27 -13.91
CA VAL A 416 -9.69 -33.23 -13.03
C VAL A 416 -9.71 -33.70 -11.59
N GLU A 417 -9.42 -32.79 -10.67
CA GLU A 417 -9.61 -32.95 -9.24
C GLU A 417 -10.51 -31.83 -8.74
N HIS A 418 -11.35 -32.09 -7.74
CA HIS A 418 -12.22 -31.06 -7.20
C HIS A 418 -12.70 -31.43 -5.79
N GLU A 419 -13.15 -30.41 -5.07
CA GLU A 419 -13.96 -30.59 -3.87
C GLU A 419 -15.24 -31.38 -4.23
N LYS A 420 -15.76 -32.15 -3.29
CA LYS A 420 -16.82 -33.16 -3.50
C LYS A 420 -18.09 -32.58 -4.13
N GLU A 421 -18.47 -31.35 -3.81
CA GLU A 421 -19.67 -30.68 -4.29
C GLU A 421 -19.40 -29.76 -5.49
N SER A 422 -18.14 -29.45 -5.76
CA SER A 422 -17.71 -28.78 -6.99
C SER A 422 -17.72 -29.74 -8.18
N LEU A 423 -17.80 -29.19 -9.40
CA LEU A 423 -17.82 -29.96 -10.65
C LEU A 423 -16.73 -29.48 -11.58
N ALA A 424 -16.06 -30.42 -12.24
CA ALA A 424 -15.05 -30.13 -13.24
C ALA A 424 -15.12 -31.12 -14.40
N ALA A 425 -14.80 -30.65 -15.60
CA ALA A 425 -14.64 -31.48 -16.79
C ALA A 425 -13.53 -30.91 -17.68
N VAL A 426 -12.83 -31.79 -18.39
CA VAL A 426 -11.84 -31.43 -19.40
C VAL A 426 -12.19 -32.08 -20.73
N ASP A 427 -12.24 -31.26 -21.78
CA ASP A 427 -12.42 -31.70 -23.16
C ASP A 427 -11.36 -31.04 -24.06
N SER A 428 -11.20 -31.52 -25.29
CA SER A 428 -10.44 -30.81 -26.32
C SER A 428 -11.40 -30.15 -27.30
N THR A 429 -11.27 -28.84 -27.46
CA THR A 429 -12.10 -28.03 -28.37
C THR A 429 -11.28 -27.48 -29.53
N VAL A 430 -11.92 -27.27 -30.69
CA VAL A 430 -11.27 -26.66 -31.87
C VAL A 430 -11.14 -25.16 -31.66
N SER A 431 -9.98 -24.60 -31.99
CA SER A 431 -9.71 -23.16 -32.03
C SER A 431 -9.10 -22.77 -33.37
N PRO A 432 -9.04 -21.47 -33.73
CA PRO A 432 -8.41 -21.02 -34.97
C PRO A 432 -6.94 -21.46 -35.13
N GLU A 433 -6.24 -21.73 -34.02
CA GLU A 433 -4.82 -22.11 -33.99
C GLU A 433 -4.61 -23.63 -33.81
N GLY A 434 -5.70 -24.41 -33.79
CA GLY A 434 -5.66 -25.87 -33.68
C GLY A 434 -6.67 -26.41 -32.67
N ARG A 435 -6.17 -26.98 -31.57
CA ARG A 435 -6.99 -27.55 -30.50
C ARG A 435 -6.52 -27.02 -29.15
N GLU A 436 -7.45 -26.80 -28.25
CA GLU A 436 -7.21 -26.29 -26.89
C GLU A 436 -7.87 -27.23 -25.87
N LEU A 437 -7.27 -27.37 -24.69
CA LEU A 437 -7.90 -27.98 -23.52
C LEU A 437 -8.95 -27.02 -22.97
N ALA A 438 -10.23 -27.41 -23.03
CA ALA A 438 -11.33 -26.69 -22.39
C ALA A 438 -11.56 -27.26 -20.99
N PHE A 439 -11.09 -26.55 -19.98
CA PHE A 439 -11.34 -26.83 -18.58
C PHE A 439 -12.62 -26.11 -18.13
N ARG A 440 -13.69 -26.88 -17.96
CA ARG A 440 -14.99 -26.39 -17.48
C ARG A 440 -15.12 -26.65 -15.99
N TYR A 441 -15.67 -25.68 -15.27
CA TYR A 441 -15.83 -25.81 -13.83
C TYR A 441 -17.11 -25.18 -13.31
N ALA A 442 -17.53 -25.65 -12.14
CA ALA A 442 -18.49 -24.99 -11.25
C ALA A 442 -18.03 -25.20 -9.79
N LEU A 443 -17.76 -24.11 -9.09
CA LEU A 443 -17.48 -24.15 -7.64
C LEU A 443 -18.78 -24.33 -6.86
N SER A 444 -18.73 -25.10 -5.78
CA SER A 444 -19.84 -25.21 -4.84
C SER A 444 -20.09 -23.91 -4.08
N ASP A 445 -21.26 -23.80 -3.45
CA ASP A 445 -21.64 -22.72 -2.53
C ASP A 445 -21.31 -23.06 -1.06
N SER A 446 -20.63 -24.17 -0.80
CA SER A 446 -20.30 -24.63 0.54
C SER A 446 -19.25 -23.72 1.19
N GLU A 447 -19.69 -22.84 2.09
CA GLU A 447 -18.78 -22.01 2.89
C GLU A 447 -17.97 -22.83 3.92
N SER A 448 -18.38 -24.07 4.18
CA SER A 448 -17.77 -24.94 5.20
C SER A 448 -16.53 -25.69 4.73
N VAL A 449 -16.28 -25.73 3.42
CA VAL A 449 -15.17 -26.44 2.78
C VAL A 449 -14.67 -25.55 1.66
N ASP A 450 -13.41 -25.07 1.72
CA ASP A 450 -12.81 -24.21 0.68
C ASP A 450 -12.98 -24.81 -0.73
N PRO A 451 -13.97 -24.34 -1.54
CA PRO A 451 -14.27 -24.94 -2.83
C PRO A 451 -13.11 -24.77 -3.81
N PHE A 452 -12.79 -25.83 -4.54
CA PHE A 452 -11.79 -25.78 -5.60
C PHE A 452 -12.07 -26.79 -6.70
N VAL A 453 -11.54 -26.47 -7.88
CA VAL A 453 -11.38 -27.41 -9.00
C VAL A 453 -9.96 -27.29 -9.54
N ALA A 454 -9.45 -28.35 -10.13
CA ALA A 454 -8.12 -28.38 -10.72
C ALA A 454 -8.11 -29.23 -11.98
N LEU A 455 -7.49 -28.72 -13.04
CA LEU A 455 -7.03 -29.49 -14.18
C LEU A 455 -5.63 -30.03 -13.87
N VAL A 456 -5.41 -31.33 -14.01
CA VAL A 456 -4.22 -32.01 -13.51
C VAL A 456 -3.50 -32.79 -14.60
N ARG A 457 -2.17 -32.62 -14.66
CA ARG A 457 -1.24 -33.46 -15.42
C ARG A 457 -0.29 -34.16 -14.45
N ASP A 458 -0.51 -35.46 -14.24
CA ASP A 458 0.28 -36.29 -13.34
C ASP A 458 1.54 -36.90 -13.97
N GLY A 459 2.44 -37.44 -13.15
CA GLY A 459 3.55 -38.25 -13.65
C GLY A 459 4.64 -37.45 -14.36
N LEU A 460 4.79 -36.16 -14.04
CA LEU A 460 5.90 -35.36 -14.52
C LEU A 460 7.19 -35.82 -13.83
N GLU A 461 8.15 -36.29 -14.62
CA GLU A 461 9.45 -36.75 -14.15
C GLU A 461 10.53 -35.69 -14.42
N SER A 462 11.54 -35.62 -13.55
CA SER A 462 12.71 -34.74 -13.72
C SER A 462 12.38 -33.23 -13.82
N LEU A 463 11.33 -32.75 -13.15
CA LEU A 463 10.87 -31.35 -13.20
C LEU A 463 11.97 -30.33 -12.82
N GLY A 464 12.90 -30.70 -11.92
CA GLY A 464 14.03 -29.82 -11.58
C GLY A 464 15.07 -29.65 -12.69
N ARG A 465 14.89 -30.26 -13.86
CA ARG A 465 15.67 -29.96 -15.08
C ARG A 465 15.11 -28.77 -15.86
N PHE A 466 13.94 -28.26 -15.50
CA PHE A 466 13.29 -27.12 -16.13
C PHE A 466 13.30 -25.92 -15.19
N ASP A 467 13.24 -24.71 -15.76
CA ASP A 467 13.22 -23.46 -14.97
C ASP A 467 11.90 -22.70 -15.10
N ARG A 468 11.03 -23.07 -16.06
CA ARG A 468 9.75 -22.42 -16.29
C ARG A 468 8.69 -23.34 -16.92
N ILE A 469 7.44 -22.97 -16.68
CA ILE A 469 6.25 -23.50 -17.34
C ILE A 469 5.74 -22.41 -18.29
N ARG A 470 5.57 -22.75 -19.57
CA ARG A 470 4.97 -21.86 -20.57
C ARG A 470 3.65 -22.44 -21.04
N PHE A 471 2.65 -21.60 -21.25
CA PHE A 471 1.37 -22.01 -21.82
C PHE A 471 0.63 -20.79 -22.39
N ARG A 472 -0.34 -21.05 -23.26
CA ARG A 472 -1.32 -20.07 -23.71
C ARG A 472 -2.62 -20.30 -22.96
N VAL A 473 -3.26 -19.22 -22.54
CA VAL A 473 -4.51 -19.28 -21.77
C VAL A 473 -5.48 -18.17 -22.16
N ARG A 474 -6.77 -18.49 -22.14
CA ARG A 474 -7.89 -17.54 -22.16
C ARG A 474 -9.04 -18.09 -21.30
N GLY A 475 -9.84 -17.20 -20.74
CA GLY A 475 -11.07 -17.53 -20.01
C GLY A 475 -12.30 -17.02 -20.75
N ASP A 476 -13.47 -17.38 -20.27
CA ASP A 476 -14.75 -16.79 -20.69
C ASP A 476 -15.04 -15.47 -19.95
N ALA A 477 -14.37 -15.23 -18.83
CA ALA A 477 -14.35 -13.98 -18.08
C ALA A 477 -12.94 -13.67 -17.53
N PRO A 478 -12.65 -12.40 -17.17
CA PRO A 478 -11.48 -12.06 -16.38
C PRO A 478 -11.48 -12.78 -15.04
N GLN A 479 -10.39 -13.47 -14.72
CA GLN A 479 -10.19 -14.19 -13.47
C GLN A 479 -8.70 -14.43 -13.19
N ARG A 480 -8.38 -15.02 -12.04
CA ARG A 480 -7.04 -15.55 -11.77
C ARG A 480 -7.06 -17.07 -11.70
N LEU A 481 -6.00 -17.67 -12.20
CA LEU A 481 -5.78 -19.11 -12.20
C LEU A 481 -4.51 -19.43 -11.41
N ALA A 482 -4.60 -20.31 -10.43
CA ALA A 482 -3.43 -20.74 -9.67
C ALA A 482 -2.73 -21.90 -10.38
N VAL A 483 -1.51 -21.67 -10.85
CA VAL A 483 -0.62 -22.72 -11.37
C VAL A 483 0.09 -23.36 -10.18
N GLN A 484 -0.10 -24.65 -9.96
CA GLN A 484 0.50 -25.37 -8.84
C GLN A 484 1.37 -26.53 -9.30
N LEU A 485 2.42 -26.80 -8.53
CA LEU A 485 3.20 -28.03 -8.58
C LEU A 485 3.01 -28.79 -7.27
N ARG A 486 2.75 -30.10 -7.37
CA ARG A 486 2.53 -30.98 -6.20
C ARG A 486 3.42 -32.20 -6.29
N THR A 487 4.16 -32.53 -5.24
CA THR A 487 4.95 -33.78 -5.16
C THR A 487 4.06 -34.99 -4.84
N GLY A 488 4.37 -36.16 -5.41
CA GLY A 488 3.53 -37.36 -5.31
C GLY A 488 3.59 -38.22 -4.03
N ASN A 489 4.24 -37.80 -2.96
CA ASN A 489 4.41 -38.61 -1.72
C ASN A 489 3.48 -38.16 -0.57
N GLU A 490 3.27 -39.01 0.45
CA GLU A 490 2.66 -38.62 1.73
C GLU A 490 3.40 -37.39 2.32
N GLY A 491 2.65 -36.35 2.68
CA GLY A 491 3.23 -35.04 3.03
C GLY A 491 3.50 -34.11 1.84
N ALA A 492 2.74 -34.28 0.74
CA ALA A 492 2.88 -33.54 -0.51
C ALA A 492 3.01 -32.02 -0.32
N VAL A 493 4.20 -31.50 -0.58
CA VAL A 493 4.43 -30.06 -0.65
C VAL A 493 3.83 -29.54 -1.95
N ARG A 494 3.19 -28.38 -1.86
CA ARG A 494 2.63 -27.67 -3.01
C ARG A 494 3.33 -26.33 -3.17
N TRP A 495 3.67 -25.99 -4.39
CA TRP A 495 4.07 -24.65 -4.77
C TRP A 495 2.99 -24.05 -5.64
N ARG A 496 2.76 -22.74 -5.54
CA ARG A 496 1.79 -22.03 -6.36
C ARG A 496 2.35 -20.75 -6.93
N ARG A 497 1.77 -20.34 -8.05
CA ARG A 497 1.84 -18.99 -8.60
C ARG A 497 0.51 -18.65 -9.24
N SER A 498 -0.07 -17.51 -8.91
CA SER A 498 -1.29 -17.04 -9.57
C SER A 498 -0.96 -16.26 -10.85
N VAL A 499 -1.79 -16.45 -11.87
CA VAL A 499 -1.69 -15.78 -13.17
C VAL A 499 -3.03 -15.17 -13.56
N TYR A 500 -2.99 -13.98 -14.16
CA TYR A 500 -4.19 -13.33 -14.66
C TYR A 500 -4.63 -13.92 -16.00
N VAL A 501 -5.93 -14.22 -16.10
CA VAL A 501 -6.59 -14.74 -17.30
C VAL A 501 -7.69 -13.75 -17.72
N ASN A 502 -7.80 -13.47 -19.00
CA ASN A 502 -8.88 -12.68 -19.58
C ASN A 502 -9.48 -13.37 -20.80
N THR A 503 -10.38 -12.69 -21.50
CA THR A 503 -11.09 -13.22 -22.67
C THR A 503 -10.23 -13.34 -23.94
N GLU A 504 -9.02 -12.80 -23.93
CA GLU A 504 -8.08 -12.86 -25.04
C GLU A 504 -7.00 -13.91 -24.76
N THR A 505 -6.53 -14.61 -25.79
CA THR A 505 -5.41 -15.56 -25.64
C THR A 505 -4.14 -14.84 -25.26
N ARG A 506 -3.46 -15.34 -24.22
CA ARG A 506 -2.20 -14.77 -23.71
C ARG A 506 -1.15 -15.86 -23.50
N ASP A 507 0.08 -15.57 -23.92
CA ASP A 507 1.26 -16.33 -23.51
C ASP A 507 1.58 -16.03 -22.04
N VAL A 508 1.66 -17.07 -21.24
CA VAL A 508 2.03 -17.01 -19.82
C VAL A 508 3.31 -17.81 -19.61
N THR A 509 4.19 -17.27 -18.77
CA THR A 509 5.42 -17.96 -18.33
C THR A 509 5.50 -17.87 -16.82
N VAL A 510 5.49 -19.02 -16.16
CA VAL A 510 5.68 -19.15 -14.72
C VAL A 510 7.08 -19.70 -14.47
N ARG A 511 7.97 -18.89 -13.89
CA ARG A 511 9.28 -19.40 -13.47
C ARG A 511 9.13 -20.21 -12.19
N LEU A 512 9.76 -21.38 -12.14
CA LEU A 512 9.65 -22.27 -10.98
C LEU A 512 10.23 -21.63 -9.71
N GLN A 513 11.27 -20.82 -9.85
CA GLN A 513 11.89 -20.08 -8.74
C GLN A 513 10.98 -19.00 -8.14
N ASP A 514 9.95 -18.55 -8.87
CA ASP A 514 9.04 -17.51 -8.41
C ASP A 514 7.80 -18.12 -7.70
N MET A 515 7.64 -19.45 -7.73
CA MET A 515 6.52 -20.12 -7.08
C MET A 515 6.72 -20.19 -5.56
N GLN A 516 5.66 -19.93 -4.81
CA GLN A 516 5.68 -19.95 -3.35
C GLN A 516 5.16 -21.28 -2.80
N SER A 517 5.84 -21.82 -1.78
CA SER A 517 5.35 -22.99 -1.06
C SER A 517 4.08 -22.66 -0.27
N LEU A 518 3.09 -23.55 -0.34
CA LEU A 518 1.91 -23.53 0.53
C LEU A 518 2.20 -24.12 1.93
N ALA A 519 3.29 -24.87 2.09
CA ALA A 519 3.72 -25.42 3.37
C ALA A 519 4.64 -24.41 4.10
N PRO A 520 4.33 -24.04 5.36
CA PRO A 520 5.18 -23.15 6.15
C PRO A 520 6.61 -23.69 6.31
N GLY A 521 7.61 -22.82 6.16
CA GLY A 521 9.02 -23.16 6.40
C GLY A 521 9.73 -23.93 5.28
N VAL A 522 9.03 -24.27 4.19
CA VAL A 522 9.65 -24.92 3.02
C VAL A 522 10.11 -23.87 2.02
N ASN A 523 11.42 -23.57 2.05
CA ASN A 523 12.08 -22.65 1.10
C ASN A 523 12.90 -23.39 0.02
N GLU A 524 12.98 -24.73 0.09
CA GLU A 524 13.73 -25.50 -0.90
C GLU A 524 13.04 -25.43 -2.27
N LEU A 525 13.79 -25.00 -3.27
CA LEU A 525 13.43 -25.15 -4.69
C LEU A 525 13.28 -26.64 -5.00
N PHE A 526 12.27 -26.95 -5.80
CA PHE A 526 11.85 -28.29 -6.20
C PHE A 526 13.04 -29.27 -6.41
N ARG A 527 13.03 -30.43 -5.74
CA ARG A 527 14.10 -31.44 -5.90
C ARG A 527 13.99 -32.14 -7.26
N VAL A 528 15.12 -32.22 -7.96
CA VAL A 528 15.23 -32.70 -9.35
C VAL A 528 14.65 -34.10 -9.58
N GLU A 529 14.60 -34.95 -8.56
CA GLU A 529 14.25 -36.38 -8.67
C GLU A 529 12.79 -36.70 -8.32
N SER A 530 12.00 -35.72 -7.87
CA SER A 530 10.63 -35.97 -7.41
C SER A 530 9.63 -36.07 -8.57
N ARG A 531 8.82 -37.14 -8.58
CA ARG A 531 7.59 -37.17 -9.37
C ARG A 531 6.63 -36.09 -8.89
N ALA A 532 6.06 -35.35 -9.82
CA ALA A 532 5.10 -34.30 -9.50
C ALA A 532 3.95 -34.21 -10.50
N SER A 533 2.94 -33.47 -10.06
CA SER A 533 1.77 -33.10 -10.83
C SER A 533 1.81 -31.60 -11.11
N LEU A 534 1.44 -31.20 -12.33
CA LEU A 534 1.10 -29.82 -12.67
C LEU A 534 -0.41 -29.66 -12.55
N LEU A 535 -0.84 -28.62 -11.83
CA LEU A 535 -2.24 -28.31 -11.65
C LEU A 535 -2.53 -26.88 -12.10
N PHE A 536 -3.67 -26.69 -12.74
CA PHE A 536 -4.30 -25.39 -12.97
C PHE A 536 -5.56 -25.32 -12.13
N VAL A 537 -5.53 -24.50 -11.08
CA VAL A 537 -6.51 -24.51 -9.99
C VAL A 537 -7.35 -23.24 -10.02
N VAL A 538 -8.67 -23.41 -9.95
CA VAL A 538 -9.64 -22.35 -9.65
C VAL A 538 -10.13 -22.60 -8.23
N ASP A 539 -9.92 -21.62 -7.36
CA ASP A 539 -10.27 -21.67 -5.94
C ASP A 539 -10.96 -20.37 -5.50
N THR A 540 -11.38 -20.32 -4.24
CA THR A 540 -12.09 -19.17 -3.67
C THR A 540 -11.25 -17.95 -3.37
N VAL A 541 -9.93 -17.99 -3.58
CA VAL A 541 -9.07 -16.81 -3.39
C VAL A 541 -9.42 -15.74 -4.42
N ASN A 542 -9.69 -16.14 -5.67
CA ASN A 542 -9.98 -15.23 -6.77
C ASN A 542 -11.23 -15.61 -7.58
N THR A 543 -12.11 -16.46 -7.03
CA THR A 543 -13.37 -16.85 -7.66
C THR A 543 -14.45 -16.94 -6.60
N ALA A 544 -15.59 -16.29 -6.80
CA ALA A 544 -16.67 -16.40 -5.83
C ALA A 544 -17.22 -17.84 -5.77
N PRO A 545 -17.71 -18.33 -4.61
CA PRO A 545 -18.49 -19.56 -4.53
C PRO A 545 -19.67 -19.54 -5.51
N ALA A 546 -20.20 -20.71 -5.88
CA ALA A 546 -21.28 -20.85 -6.86
C ALA A 546 -20.98 -20.25 -8.26
N THR A 547 -19.72 -20.04 -8.61
CA THR A 547 -19.31 -19.55 -9.94
C THR A 547 -18.98 -20.73 -10.86
N ALA A 548 -19.46 -20.65 -12.10
CA ALA A 548 -19.10 -21.57 -13.16
C ALA A 548 -18.45 -20.83 -14.34
N GLY A 549 -17.57 -21.52 -15.06
CA GLY A 549 -16.88 -20.93 -16.20
C GLY A 549 -16.06 -21.93 -17.00
N VAL A 550 -15.33 -21.41 -17.99
CA VAL A 550 -14.46 -22.18 -18.87
C VAL A 550 -13.13 -21.47 -19.05
N ILE A 551 -12.05 -22.23 -18.87
CA ILE A 551 -10.67 -21.82 -19.16
C ILE A 551 -10.14 -22.69 -20.29
N TRP A 552 -9.59 -22.05 -21.32
CA TRP A 552 -8.92 -22.74 -22.41
C TRP A 552 -7.42 -22.62 -22.25
N LEU A 553 -6.73 -23.77 -22.32
CA LEU A 553 -5.27 -23.85 -22.28
C LEU A 553 -4.74 -24.50 -23.55
N ASP A 554 -3.59 -24.01 -24.02
CA ASP A 554 -2.87 -24.59 -25.15
C ASP A 554 -1.36 -24.39 -25.00
N ASP A 555 -0.58 -25.10 -25.81
CA ASP A 555 0.88 -25.02 -25.89
C ASP A 555 1.56 -25.12 -24.51
N VAL A 556 1.08 -26.05 -23.66
CA VAL A 556 1.62 -26.24 -22.31
C VAL A 556 2.97 -26.94 -22.41
N ARG A 557 4.03 -26.26 -21.98
CA ARG A 557 5.42 -26.69 -22.11
C ARG A 557 6.20 -26.50 -20.81
N LEU A 558 7.17 -27.38 -20.59
CA LEU A 558 8.26 -27.19 -19.64
C LEU A 558 9.50 -26.74 -20.42
N GLU A 559 10.15 -25.67 -19.98
CA GLU A 559 11.31 -25.12 -20.68
C GLU A 559 12.51 -24.91 -19.75
N ARG A 560 13.72 -24.94 -20.31
CA ARG A 560 14.97 -24.54 -19.66
C ARG A 560 15.78 -23.67 -20.61
N GLU A 561 16.32 -22.58 -20.09
CA GLU A 561 17.34 -21.77 -20.74
C GLU A 561 18.72 -22.46 -20.66
N ASP A 562 19.33 -22.75 -21.82
CA ASP A 562 20.62 -23.44 -21.92
C ASP A 562 21.81 -22.62 -21.39
#